data_AF-L1P7U3-F1
#
_entry.id   AF-L1P7U3-F1
#
_cell.length_a   1.000
_cell.length_b   1.000
_cell.length_c   1.000
_cell.angle_alpha   90.00
_cell.angle_beta   90.00
_cell.angle_gamma   90.00
#
_symmetry.space_group_name_H-M   'P 1'
#
loop_
_entity.id
_entity.type
_entity.pdbx_description
1 polymer ?
#
loop_
_entity_poly.entity_id
_entity_poly.type
_entity_poly.pdbx_seq_one_letter_code
_entity_poly.pdbx_strand_id
1 'polypeptide(L)'
;MKKIFLFTFVLCLIACNKKQAIPEAMYFWKTNLSFTESDKAFLKEHAVKKLYVRYCDVGLRDEQAVPIAPIEIDTLSTRGLAIVPVIYIKNEVFEDIATAQYAPQRFWGTETLSENVAKYIEQINNYYHLTVNEVQFDCDWTLNTKEYYFNFLKHFKEQNPNLQLSATIRLHQVKYKDDTGVPPVNYGVLMYYNMDKITATGANSIYNRSTAKRYIGSLKSYPLQLNIALPMFSWGVHSVRGEVVNLVSGLTSAEIKTLKDVVATDIPNVYEVKTQTYYKGRLWQAGDRIKIEEVTDAERQEMQEDLLKNMKTTPKELIWFR
;
A
#
# COMPACT_ATOMS: atom_id res chain seq x y z
N MET A 1 32.06 24.30 42.67
CA MET A 1 30.88 24.70 41.86
C MET A 1 31.13 24.63 40.35
N LYS A 2 32.27 25.08 39.80
CA LYS A 2 32.60 24.97 38.36
C LYS A 2 32.69 23.53 37.79
N LYS A 3 33.11 22.54 38.60
CA LYS A 3 33.23 21.13 38.15
C LYS A 3 31.88 20.39 38.02
N ILE A 4 30.86 20.82 38.77
CA ILE A 4 29.51 20.22 38.71
C ILE A 4 28.79 20.69 37.44
N PHE A 5 28.93 21.96 37.07
CA PHE A 5 28.37 22.51 35.83
C PHE A 5 28.94 21.85 34.56
N LEU A 6 30.23 21.46 34.59
CA LEU A 6 30.86 20.78 33.46
C LEU A 6 30.36 19.33 33.30
N PHE A 7 30.00 18.67 34.39
CA PHE A 7 29.48 17.29 34.36
C PHE A 7 28.03 17.25 33.83
N THR A 8 27.20 18.24 34.19
CA THR A 8 25.83 18.36 33.67
C THR A 8 25.79 18.70 32.18
N PHE A 9 26.76 19.48 31.68
CA PHE A 9 26.87 19.82 30.25
C PHE A 9 27.30 18.61 29.39
N VAL A 10 28.18 17.73 29.91
CA VAL A 10 28.62 16.52 29.22
C VAL A 10 27.50 15.46 29.15
N LEU A 11 26.65 15.34 30.18
CA LEU A 11 25.48 14.43 30.17
C LEU A 11 24.41 14.85 29.14
N CYS A 12 24.24 16.15 28.87
CA CYS A 12 23.34 16.64 27.81
C CYS A 12 23.84 16.33 26.39
N LEU A 13 25.16 16.19 26.18
CA LEU A 13 25.73 15.88 24.87
C LEU A 13 25.65 14.37 24.52
N ILE A 14 25.54 13.49 25.50
CA ILE A 14 25.42 12.03 25.28
C ILE A 14 23.97 11.60 25.07
N ALA A 15 22.99 12.38 25.55
CA ALA A 15 21.57 12.07 25.42
C ALA A 15 21.00 12.30 24.00
N CYS A 16 21.76 12.90 23.08
CA CYS A 16 21.27 13.39 21.80
C CYS A 16 21.89 12.68 20.58
N ASN A 17 21.99 11.34 20.62
CA ASN A 17 22.48 10.55 19.48
C ASN A 17 21.65 9.31 19.14
N LYS A 18 20.45 9.15 19.71
CA LYS A 18 19.49 8.17 19.18
C LYS A 18 18.87 8.77 17.93
N LYS A 19 19.19 8.24 16.75
CA LYS A 19 18.41 8.48 15.53
C LYS A 19 16.94 8.26 15.90
N GLN A 20 16.12 9.30 15.78
CA GLN A 20 14.70 9.19 16.03
C GLN A 20 14.14 8.15 15.06
N ALA A 21 13.47 7.12 15.61
CA ALA A 21 12.83 6.10 14.79
C ALA A 21 11.76 6.77 13.91
N ILE A 22 11.65 6.30 12.67
CA ILE A 22 10.62 6.77 11.75
C ILE A 22 9.26 6.31 12.32
N PRO A 23 8.30 7.21 12.55
CA PRO A 23 6.96 6.83 13.01
C PRO A 23 6.32 5.77 12.11
N GLU A 24 5.62 4.82 12.74
CA GLU A 24 5.00 3.71 12.04
C GLU A 24 3.48 3.89 11.94
N ALA A 25 2.95 3.59 10.75
CA ALA A 25 1.54 3.58 10.42
C ALA A 25 1.17 2.24 9.76
N MET A 26 -0.12 2.02 9.54
CA MET A 26 -0.61 0.77 8.95
C MET A 26 -1.68 1.04 7.89
N TYR A 27 -1.59 0.34 6.76
CA TYR A 27 -2.70 0.23 5.83
C TYR A 27 -3.75 -0.75 6.34
N PHE A 28 -5.01 -0.38 6.17
CA PHE A 28 -6.14 -1.28 6.37
C PHE A 28 -6.94 -1.38 5.07
N TRP A 29 -6.75 -2.50 4.36
CA TRP A 29 -7.27 -2.72 3.00
C TRP A 29 -8.39 -3.77 2.96
N LYS A 30 -9.42 -3.60 3.79
CA LYS A 30 -10.63 -4.45 3.82
C LYS A 30 -11.87 -3.57 3.90
N THR A 31 -13.03 -4.12 3.55
CA THR A 31 -14.33 -3.40 3.59
C THR A 31 -14.94 -3.31 4.98
N ASN A 32 -14.42 -4.04 5.96
CA ASN A 32 -14.86 -3.95 7.35
C ASN A 32 -13.64 -3.70 8.23
N LEU A 33 -13.54 -2.49 8.76
CA LEU A 33 -12.52 -2.05 9.71
C LEU A 33 -12.89 -2.53 11.10
N SER A 34 -12.44 -3.75 11.39
CA SER A 34 -12.42 -4.36 12.71
C SER A 34 -11.06 -5.02 12.93
N PHE A 35 -10.52 -4.90 14.14
CA PHE A 35 -9.21 -5.46 14.48
C PHE A 35 -9.34 -6.86 15.04
N THR A 36 -8.65 -7.80 14.40
CA THR A 36 -8.37 -9.12 14.99
C THR A 36 -7.40 -8.97 16.18
N GLU A 37 -7.24 -10.02 16.99
CA GLU A 37 -6.23 -10.01 18.06
C GLU A 37 -4.80 -9.84 17.52
N SER A 38 -4.52 -10.38 16.33
CA SER A 38 -3.25 -10.13 15.62
C SER A 38 -3.07 -8.67 15.24
N ASP A 39 -4.14 -7.99 14.80
CA ASP A 39 -4.09 -6.56 14.48
C ASP A 39 -3.87 -5.71 15.74
N LYS A 40 -4.56 -6.00 16.83
CA LYS A 40 -4.38 -5.29 18.11
C LYS A 40 -2.98 -5.48 18.66
N ALA A 41 -2.43 -6.70 18.60
CA ALA A 41 -1.06 -6.99 19.00
C ALA A 41 -0.07 -6.17 18.17
N PHE A 42 -0.26 -6.16 16.85
CA PHE A 42 0.57 -5.39 15.93
C PHE A 42 0.54 -3.87 16.21
N LEU A 43 -0.67 -3.29 16.33
CA LEU A 43 -0.83 -1.86 16.62
C LEU A 43 -0.13 -1.46 17.93
N LYS A 44 -0.15 -2.35 18.93
CA LYS A 44 0.50 -2.13 20.23
C LYS A 44 2.02 -2.25 20.12
N GLU A 45 2.52 -3.31 19.48
CA GLU A 45 3.95 -3.59 19.32
C GLU A 45 4.66 -2.47 18.54
N HIS A 46 4.05 -2.01 17.46
CA HIS A 46 4.57 -0.97 16.58
C HIS A 46 4.16 0.46 17.01
N ALA A 47 3.47 0.59 18.15
CA ALA A 47 2.95 1.85 18.67
C ALA A 47 2.20 2.71 17.62
N VAL A 48 1.48 2.05 16.70
CA VAL A 48 0.80 2.70 15.58
C VAL A 48 -0.27 3.66 16.09
N LYS A 49 -0.22 4.90 15.59
CA LYS A 49 -1.21 5.96 15.88
C LYS A 49 -1.96 6.46 14.65
N LYS A 50 -1.57 6.02 13.45
CA LYS A 50 -2.20 6.43 12.20
C LYS A 50 -2.53 5.21 11.34
N LEU A 51 -3.73 5.23 10.74
CA LEU A 51 -4.22 4.23 9.80
C LEU A 51 -4.53 4.86 8.45
N TYR A 52 -4.06 4.21 7.39
CA TYR A 52 -4.50 4.47 6.02
C TYR A 52 -5.62 3.48 5.69
N VAL A 53 -6.87 3.94 5.73
CA VAL A 53 -8.05 3.08 5.63
C VAL A 53 -8.63 3.19 4.23
N ARG A 54 -8.72 2.07 3.50
CA ARG A 54 -9.45 2.02 2.23
C ARG A 54 -10.92 2.31 2.47
N TYR A 55 -11.37 3.50 2.10
CA TYR A 55 -12.77 3.92 2.25
C TYR A 55 -13.66 3.30 1.18
N CYS A 56 -13.21 3.31 -0.06
CA CYS A 56 -13.87 2.66 -1.18
C CYS A 56 -12.91 2.51 -2.36
N ASP A 57 -13.35 1.76 -3.36
CA ASP A 57 -12.83 1.90 -4.71
C ASP A 57 -13.75 2.80 -5.52
N VAL A 58 -13.23 3.39 -6.59
CA VAL A 58 -14.02 4.05 -7.62
C VAL A 58 -13.79 3.30 -8.92
N GLY A 59 -14.89 2.83 -9.52
CA GLY A 59 -14.88 2.13 -10.80
C GLY A 59 -16.08 2.52 -11.65
N LEU A 60 -16.16 1.95 -12.86
CA LEU A 60 -17.25 2.26 -13.78
C LEU A 60 -18.44 1.31 -13.61
N ARG A 61 -19.65 1.88 -13.57
CA ARG A 61 -20.92 1.18 -13.77
C ARG A 61 -21.82 2.05 -14.62
N ASP A 62 -22.44 1.48 -15.65
CA ASP A 62 -23.35 2.18 -16.56
C ASP A 62 -22.77 3.51 -17.07
N GLU A 63 -21.48 3.47 -17.49
CA GLU A 63 -20.71 4.62 -18.00
C GLU A 63 -20.54 5.79 -17.01
N GLN A 64 -20.70 5.53 -15.71
CA GLN A 64 -20.47 6.49 -14.64
C GLN A 64 -19.46 5.96 -13.62
N ALA A 65 -18.62 6.86 -13.11
CA ALA A 65 -17.76 6.56 -11.98
C ALA A 65 -18.58 6.51 -10.69
N VAL A 66 -18.54 5.37 -10.01
CA VAL A 66 -19.29 5.12 -8.78
C VAL A 66 -18.39 4.53 -7.69
N PRO A 67 -18.65 4.82 -6.41
CA PRO A 67 -17.99 4.13 -5.32
C PRO A 67 -18.39 2.64 -5.29
N ILE A 68 -17.43 1.78 -5.03
CA ILE A 68 -17.57 0.32 -4.98
C ILE A 68 -16.99 -0.17 -3.64
N ALA A 69 -17.66 -1.15 -3.05
CA ALA A 69 -17.21 -1.85 -1.85
C ALA A 69 -16.84 -0.87 -0.71
N PRO A 70 -17.83 -0.10 -0.21
CA PRO A 70 -17.62 0.90 0.83
C PRO A 70 -17.17 0.30 2.14
N ILE A 71 -16.50 1.13 2.95
CA ILE A 71 -16.00 0.77 4.27
C ILE A 71 -17.12 0.77 5.32
N GLU A 72 -17.10 -0.27 6.15
CA GLU A 72 -17.76 -0.31 7.44
C GLU A 72 -16.72 -0.11 8.53
N ILE A 73 -16.97 0.77 9.49
CA ILE A 73 -16.00 1.11 10.54
C ILE A 73 -16.55 0.77 11.93
N ASP A 74 -15.83 -0.08 12.67
CA ASP A 74 -15.99 -0.17 14.12
C ASP A 74 -15.27 1.03 14.78
N THR A 75 -16.05 2.07 15.07
CA THR A 75 -15.55 3.33 15.67
C THR A 75 -15.05 3.16 17.10
N LEU A 76 -15.45 2.09 17.80
CA LEU A 76 -14.97 1.82 19.16
C LEU A 76 -13.54 1.32 19.14
N SER A 77 -13.21 0.36 18.27
CA SER A 77 -11.86 -0.20 18.19
C SER A 77 -10.84 0.76 17.58
N THR A 78 -11.29 1.74 16.80
CA THR A 78 -10.44 2.74 16.13
C THR A 78 -10.24 4.04 16.94
N ARG A 79 -10.83 4.13 18.13
CA ARG A 79 -10.74 5.32 18.99
C ARG A 79 -9.28 5.67 19.31
N GLY A 80 -8.92 6.93 19.09
CA GLY A 80 -7.58 7.46 19.37
C GLY A 80 -6.54 7.18 18.28
N LEU A 81 -6.95 6.60 17.15
CA LEU A 81 -6.14 6.49 15.95
C LEU A 81 -6.51 7.61 14.97
N ALA A 82 -5.50 8.22 14.35
CA ALA A 82 -5.70 9.11 13.21
C ALA A 82 -6.06 8.29 11.97
N ILE A 83 -7.15 8.62 11.31
CA ILE A 83 -7.60 7.95 10.09
C ILE A 83 -7.26 8.84 8.89
N VAL A 84 -6.61 8.24 7.89
CA VAL A 84 -6.41 8.80 6.55
C VAL A 84 -7.27 7.97 5.59
N PRO A 85 -8.34 8.54 5.01
CA PRO A 85 -9.09 7.89 3.96
C PRO A 85 -8.19 7.62 2.75
N VAL A 86 -8.21 6.39 2.26
CA VAL A 86 -7.59 6.00 0.99
C VAL A 86 -8.69 5.68 -0.01
N ILE A 87 -8.67 6.36 -1.15
CA ILE A 87 -9.58 6.09 -2.26
C ILE A 87 -8.77 5.42 -3.37
N TYR A 88 -9.11 4.18 -3.70
CA TYR A 88 -8.55 3.51 -4.87
C TYR A 88 -9.36 3.87 -6.10
N ILE A 89 -8.76 4.51 -7.08
CA ILE A 89 -9.43 4.87 -8.33
C ILE A 89 -8.87 3.95 -9.42
N LYS A 90 -9.73 3.08 -9.95
CA LYS A 90 -9.36 2.19 -11.04
C LYS A 90 -8.99 3.01 -12.28
N ASN A 91 -7.93 2.59 -12.97
CA ASN A 91 -7.42 3.32 -14.14
C ASN A 91 -8.47 3.45 -15.26
N GLU A 92 -9.37 2.46 -15.39
CA GLU A 92 -10.50 2.47 -16.36
C GLU A 92 -11.35 3.75 -16.26
N VAL A 93 -11.47 4.35 -15.06
CA VAL A 93 -12.20 5.60 -14.85
C VAL A 93 -11.58 6.75 -15.65
N PHE A 94 -10.24 6.83 -15.64
CA PHE A 94 -9.53 7.88 -16.38
C PHE A 94 -9.35 7.56 -17.86
N GLU A 95 -9.27 6.27 -18.22
CA GLU A 95 -9.32 5.84 -19.62
C GLU A 95 -10.66 6.25 -20.26
N ASP A 96 -11.74 6.06 -19.52
CA ASP A 96 -13.07 6.47 -19.93
C ASP A 96 -13.16 7.98 -20.12
N ILE A 97 -12.72 8.79 -19.15
CA ILE A 97 -12.63 10.26 -19.31
C ILE A 97 -11.80 10.64 -20.55
N ALA A 98 -10.69 9.94 -20.81
CA ALA A 98 -9.84 10.23 -21.98
C ALA A 98 -10.57 10.05 -23.32
N THR A 99 -11.50 9.10 -23.38
CA THR A 99 -12.31 8.85 -24.59
C THR A 99 -13.54 9.76 -24.71
N ALA A 100 -13.82 10.61 -23.71
CA ALA A 100 -15.02 11.46 -23.65
C ALA A 100 -15.19 12.40 -24.86
N GLN A 101 -14.09 12.80 -25.52
CA GLN A 101 -14.13 13.61 -26.75
C GLN A 101 -14.97 12.95 -27.88
N TYR A 102 -15.12 11.63 -27.85
CA TYR A 102 -15.89 10.86 -28.85
C TYR A 102 -17.31 10.51 -28.38
N ALA A 103 -17.72 10.94 -27.19
CA ALA A 103 -19.02 10.67 -26.59
C ALA A 103 -19.76 11.98 -26.24
N PRO A 104 -20.38 12.66 -27.23
CA PRO A 104 -20.98 14.00 -27.05
C PRO A 104 -22.14 14.07 -26.06
N GLN A 105 -22.62 12.93 -25.54
CA GLN A 105 -23.65 12.86 -24.49
C GLN A 105 -23.07 12.59 -23.08
N ARG A 106 -21.74 12.64 -22.91
CA ARG A 106 -21.10 12.46 -21.60
C ARG A 106 -21.17 13.74 -20.78
N PHE A 107 -21.78 13.66 -19.60
CA PHE A 107 -22.01 14.79 -18.69
C PHE A 107 -21.08 14.84 -17.47
N TRP A 108 -20.03 14.01 -17.43
CA TRP A 108 -19.09 13.98 -16.31
C TRP A 108 -17.64 13.92 -16.79
N GLY A 109 -16.75 14.43 -15.95
CA GLY A 109 -15.31 14.43 -16.21
C GLY A 109 -14.53 14.52 -14.91
N THR A 110 -13.31 15.00 -15.03
CA THR A 110 -12.35 15.09 -13.92
C THR A 110 -12.84 15.94 -12.74
N GLU A 111 -13.44 17.10 -13.01
CA GLU A 111 -13.94 18.02 -11.97
C GLU A 111 -15.12 17.40 -11.22
N THR A 112 -16.12 16.91 -11.96
CA THR A 112 -17.30 16.23 -11.40
C THR A 112 -16.91 14.98 -10.59
N LEU A 113 -15.95 14.20 -11.07
CA LEU A 113 -15.40 13.05 -10.34
C LEU A 113 -14.78 13.50 -9.01
N SER A 114 -13.97 14.56 -9.03
CA SER A 114 -13.34 15.11 -7.83
C SER A 114 -14.36 15.59 -6.80
N GLU A 115 -15.38 16.34 -7.22
CA GLU A 115 -16.44 16.80 -6.33
C GLU A 115 -17.23 15.63 -5.73
N ASN A 116 -17.56 14.62 -6.55
CA ASN A 116 -18.32 13.46 -6.09
C ASN A 116 -17.52 12.63 -5.09
N VAL A 117 -16.22 12.43 -5.33
CA VAL A 117 -15.34 11.72 -4.38
C VAL A 117 -15.19 12.51 -3.08
N ALA A 118 -15.03 13.83 -3.13
CA ALA A 118 -14.97 14.67 -1.93
C ALA A 118 -16.25 14.57 -1.09
N LYS A 119 -17.42 14.71 -1.73
CA LYS A 119 -18.74 14.54 -1.09
C LYS A 119 -18.88 13.16 -0.48
N TYR A 120 -18.38 12.12 -1.15
CA TYR A 120 -18.47 10.75 -0.65
C TYR A 120 -17.59 10.50 0.58
N ILE A 121 -16.36 11.03 0.59
CA ILE A 121 -15.49 11.02 1.77
C ILE A 121 -16.16 11.74 2.94
N GLU A 122 -16.73 12.92 2.70
CA GLU A 122 -17.44 13.69 3.71
C GLU A 122 -18.66 12.94 4.26
N GLN A 123 -19.44 12.27 3.41
CA GLN A 123 -20.57 11.44 3.83
C GLN A 123 -20.13 10.32 4.79
N ILE A 124 -19.05 9.59 4.46
CA ILE A 124 -18.50 8.55 5.33
C ILE A 124 -18.02 9.15 6.66
N ASN A 125 -17.28 10.26 6.60
CA ASN A 125 -16.76 10.91 7.80
C ASN A 125 -17.89 11.41 8.71
N ASN A 126 -18.93 12.01 8.15
CA ASN A 126 -20.09 12.49 8.91
C ASN A 126 -20.86 11.33 9.54
N TYR A 127 -21.05 10.23 8.81
CA TYR A 127 -21.74 9.03 9.31
C TYR A 127 -21.01 8.40 10.51
N TYR A 128 -19.68 8.32 10.47
CA TYR A 128 -18.87 7.75 11.55
C TYR A 128 -18.34 8.78 12.56
N HIS A 129 -18.72 10.05 12.42
CA HIS A 129 -18.24 11.17 13.24
C HIS A 129 -16.70 11.30 13.29
N LEU A 130 -16.06 11.14 12.13
CA LEU A 130 -14.62 11.21 11.97
C LEU A 130 -14.18 12.61 11.52
N THR A 131 -13.06 13.08 12.06
CA THR A 131 -12.35 14.25 11.54
C THR A 131 -11.04 13.78 10.91
N VAL A 132 -10.86 14.12 9.64
CA VAL A 132 -9.66 13.75 8.86
C VAL A 132 -8.98 15.02 8.37
N ASN A 133 -7.66 15.03 8.39
CA ASN A 133 -6.84 16.16 7.95
C ASN A 133 -6.00 15.81 6.70
N GLU A 134 -6.14 14.57 6.21
CA GLU A 134 -5.42 14.04 5.07
C GLU A 134 -6.35 13.10 4.29
N VAL A 135 -6.20 13.05 2.96
CA VAL A 135 -6.76 12.01 2.08
C VAL A 135 -5.64 11.49 1.18
N GLN A 136 -5.63 10.17 0.95
CA GLN A 136 -4.74 9.53 0.01
C GLN A 136 -5.49 9.00 -1.22
N PHE A 137 -4.89 9.17 -2.39
CA PHE A 137 -5.37 8.56 -3.63
C PHE A 137 -4.44 7.46 -4.09
N ASP A 138 -5.00 6.28 -4.32
CA ASP A 138 -4.30 5.15 -4.93
C ASP A 138 -4.78 4.99 -6.38
N CYS A 139 -3.86 5.13 -7.32
CA CYS A 139 -4.16 4.97 -8.75
C CYS A 139 -2.89 4.54 -9.47
N ASP A 140 -2.95 3.43 -10.21
CA ASP A 140 -1.88 2.98 -11.11
C ASP A 140 -2.00 3.71 -12.46
N TRP A 141 -1.84 5.05 -12.45
CA TRP A 141 -1.98 5.86 -13.67
C TRP A 141 -0.95 5.47 -14.74
N THR A 142 -1.35 5.57 -15.99
CA THR A 142 -0.54 5.28 -17.18
C THR A 142 -0.19 6.58 -17.91
N LEU A 143 0.61 6.49 -18.98
CA LEU A 143 0.91 7.65 -19.83
C LEU A 143 -0.36 8.27 -20.43
N ASN A 144 -1.36 7.43 -20.74
CA ASN A 144 -2.62 7.87 -21.35
C ASN A 144 -3.59 8.47 -20.32
N THR A 145 -3.50 8.08 -19.05
CA THR A 145 -4.42 8.57 -17.99
C THR A 145 -3.82 9.62 -17.07
N LYS A 146 -2.49 9.82 -17.11
CA LYS A 146 -1.72 10.78 -16.31
C LYS A 146 -2.38 12.14 -16.18
N GLU A 147 -2.73 12.75 -17.31
CA GLU A 147 -3.22 14.14 -17.33
C GLU A 147 -4.58 14.27 -16.63
N TYR A 148 -5.48 13.32 -16.86
CA TYR A 148 -6.81 13.29 -16.24
C TYR A 148 -6.71 13.01 -14.73
N TYR A 149 -5.86 12.08 -14.31
CA TYR A 149 -5.60 11.83 -12.89
C TYR A 149 -4.98 13.05 -12.20
N PHE A 150 -4.02 13.73 -12.84
CA PHE A 150 -3.38 14.89 -12.22
C PHE A 150 -4.32 16.09 -12.17
N ASN A 151 -5.18 16.27 -13.16
CA ASN A 151 -6.22 17.30 -13.12
C ASN A 151 -7.26 16.99 -12.03
N PHE A 152 -7.58 15.71 -11.79
CA PHE A 152 -8.45 15.29 -10.68
C PHE A 152 -7.83 15.70 -9.35
N LEU A 153 -6.55 15.39 -9.14
CA LEU A 153 -5.83 15.72 -7.92
C LEU A 153 -5.74 17.24 -7.68
N LYS A 154 -5.50 18.04 -8.74
CA LYS A 154 -5.49 19.51 -8.64
C LYS A 154 -6.84 20.04 -8.20
N HIS A 155 -7.91 19.65 -8.90
CA HIS A 155 -9.25 20.10 -8.58
C HIS A 155 -9.66 19.69 -7.16
N PHE A 156 -9.35 18.45 -6.76
CA PHE A 156 -9.63 17.99 -5.40
C PHE A 156 -8.93 18.86 -4.35
N LYS A 157 -7.65 19.15 -4.58
CA LYS A 157 -6.86 19.98 -3.67
C LYS A 157 -7.36 21.43 -3.59
N GLU A 158 -7.75 22.00 -4.73
CA GLU A 158 -8.29 23.37 -4.80
C GLU A 158 -9.60 23.50 -4.04
N GLN A 159 -10.50 22.52 -4.15
CA GLN A 159 -11.78 22.52 -3.44
C GLN A 159 -11.65 22.13 -1.95
N ASN A 160 -10.53 21.50 -1.56
CA ASN A 160 -10.31 21.01 -0.20
C ASN A 160 -8.96 21.50 0.38
N PRO A 161 -8.73 22.83 0.47
CA PRO A 161 -7.42 23.39 0.80
C PRO A 161 -6.90 23.06 2.21
N ASN A 162 -7.81 22.64 3.11
CA ASN A 162 -7.46 22.27 4.48
C ASN A 162 -6.97 20.81 4.60
N LEU A 163 -7.14 19.99 3.56
CA LEU A 163 -6.68 18.61 3.57
C LEU A 163 -5.25 18.51 3.02
N GLN A 164 -4.42 17.73 3.70
CA GLN A 164 -3.20 17.20 3.08
C GLN A 164 -3.60 16.13 2.06
N LEU A 165 -2.91 16.12 0.91
CA LEU A 165 -3.10 15.10 -0.11
C LEU A 165 -1.87 14.24 -0.24
N SER A 166 -2.05 12.93 -0.26
CA SER A 166 -1.00 11.99 -0.64
C SER A 166 -1.42 11.12 -1.82
N ALA A 167 -0.45 10.58 -2.55
CA ALA A 167 -0.70 9.59 -3.59
C ALA A 167 0.23 8.40 -3.42
N THR A 168 -0.26 7.19 -3.71
CA THR A 168 0.60 6.01 -3.82
C THR A 168 1.46 6.14 -5.08
N ILE A 169 2.70 5.63 -5.02
CA ILE A 169 3.67 5.74 -6.10
C ILE A 169 4.40 4.40 -6.27
N ARG A 170 4.50 3.93 -7.51
CA ARG A 170 5.25 2.73 -7.90
C ARG A 170 6.70 3.06 -8.23
N LEU A 171 7.59 2.07 -8.08
CA LEU A 171 9.01 2.19 -8.43
C LEU A 171 9.25 2.63 -9.89
N HIS A 172 8.43 2.17 -10.83
CA HIS A 172 8.57 2.56 -12.23
C HIS A 172 8.18 4.04 -12.47
N GLN A 173 7.19 4.57 -11.75
CA GLN A 173 6.80 5.99 -11.80
C GLN A 173 7.88 6.90 -11.21
N VAL A 174 8.65 6.40 -10.23
CA VAL A 174 9.84 7.10 -9.73
C VAL A 174 10.94 7.12 -10.80
N LYS A 175 11.21 5.97 -11.41
CA LYS A 175 12.30 5.82 -12.37
C LYS A 175 12.08 6.63 -13.65
N TYR A 176 10.85 6.62 -14.17
CA TYR A 176 10.47 7.28 -15.42
C TYR A 176 9.62 8.53 -15.17
N LYS A 177 9.90 9.26 -14.08
CA LYS A 177 9.13 10.44 -13.64
C LYS A 177 8.95 11.51 -14.71
N ASP A 178 9.88 11.62 -15.65
CA ASP A 178 9.83 12.61 -16.73
C ASP A 178 8.72 12.25 -17.75
N ASP A 179 8.45 10.96 -17.94
CA ASP A 179 7.37 10.45 -18.79
C ASP A 179 6.05 10.32 -18.00
N THR A 180 6.12 9.62 -16.85
CA THR A 180 4.94 9.31 -16.02
C THR A 180 4.43 10.50 -15.21
N GLY A 181 5.24 11.55 -15.09
CA GLY A 181 4.94 12.73 -14.28
C GLY A 181 5.05 12.49 -12.77
N VAL A 182 4.87 13.59 -12.03
CA VAL A 182 4.84 13.62 -10.57
C VAL A 182 3.48 14.17 -10.12
N PRO A 183 2.71 13.44 -9.29
CA PRO A 183 1.37 13.85 -8.92
C PRO A 183 1.38 15.16 -8.09
N PRO A 184 0.43 16.09 -8.32
CA PRO A 184 0.38 17.41 -7.67
C PRO A 184 -0.16 17.36 -6.22
N VAL A 185 0.40 16.47 -5.39
CA VAL A 185 0.00 16.21 -3.99
C VAL A 185 1.04 16.76 -3.01
N ASN A 186 0.77 16.70 -1.71
CA ASN A 186 1.69 17.18 -0.67
C ASN A 186 2.89 16.25 -0.49
N TYR A 187 2.68 14.94 -0.56
CA TYR A 187 3.72 13.92 -0.52
C TYR A 187 3.26 12.62 -1.18
N GLY A 188 4.21 11.73 -1.50
CA GLY A 188 3.91 10.40 -2.05
C GLY A 188 4.16 9.29 -1.04
N VAL A 189 3.51 8.15 -1.23
CA VAL A 189 3.82 6.90 -0.52
C VAL A 189 4.38 5.90 -1.52
N LEU A 190 5.67 5.60 -1.42
CA LEU A 190 6.31 4.59 -2.26
C LEU A 190 5.86 3.20 -1.84
N MET A 191 5.09 2.54 -2.70
CA MET A 191 4.72 1.13 -2.54
C MET A 191 5.91 0.25 -2.91
N TYR A 192 6.69 -0.16 -1.92
CA TYR A 192 7.95 -0.89 -2.12
C TYR A 192 7.75 -2.41 -2.00
N TYR A 193 6.88 -2.95 -2.84
CA TYR A 193 6.55 -4.38 -2.92
C TYR A 193 5.87 -4.68 -4.27
N ASN A 194 5.60 -5.96 -4.55
CA ASN A 194 5.04 -6.47 -5.81
C ASN A 194 5.93 -6.10 -7.01
N MET A 195 7.18 -6.53 -6.95
CA MET A 195 8.25 -6.11 -7.85
C MET A 195 8.35 -6.93 -9.14
N ASP A 196 8.03 -8.23 -9.08
CA ASP A 196 8.18 -9.15 -10.19
C ASP A 196 6.86 -9.82 -10.58
N LYS A 197 6.87 -10.60 -11.67
CA LYS A 197 5.72 -11.40 -12.11
C LYS A 197 5.50 -12.60 -11.18
N ILE A 198 4.24 -12.86 -10.86
CA ILE A 198 3.81 -14.07 -10.14
C ILE A 198 4.02 -15.29 -11.04
N THR A 199 4.69 -16.30 -10.51
CA THR A 199 5.03 -17.54 -11.23
C THR A 199 4.90 -18.75 -10.31
N ALA A 200 4.68 -19.94 -10.90
CA ALA A 200 4.52 -21.18 -10.14
C ALA A 200 5.77 -21.61 -9.35
N THR A 201 6.97 -21.29 -9.84
CA THR A 201 8.25 -21.80 -9.29
C THR A 201 9.39 -20.77 -9.28
N GLY A 202 9.17 -19.55 -9.77
CA GLY A 202 10.21 -18.51 -9.87
C GLY A 202 10.41 -17.71 -8.58
N ALA A 203 11.19 -16.62 -8.70
CA ALA A 203 11.50 -15.72 -7.60
C ALA A 203 10.25 -15.17 -6.89
N ASN A 204 10.43 -14.72 -5.65
CA ASN A 204 9.40 -14.08 -4.86
C ASN A 204 8.96 -12.79 -5.56
N SER A 205 7.68 -12.70 -5.91
CA SER A 205 7.15 -11.53 -6.62
C SER A 205 6.88 -10.33 -5.70
N ILE A 206 6.71 -10.56 -4.39
CA ILE A 206 6.52 -9.49 -3.40
C ILE A 206 7.79 -8.67 -3.27
N TYR A 207 8.95 -9.32 -3.12
CA TYR A 207 10.25 -8.65 -3.00
C TYR A 207 11.34 -9.41 -3.75
N ASN A 208 12.03 -8.70 -4.64
CA ASN A 208 13.27 -9.15 -5.26
C ASN A 208 14.27 -7.99 -5.26
N ARG A 209 15.29 -8.09 -4.40
CA ARG A 209 16.31 -7.05 -4.25
C ARG A 209 17.00 -6.68 -5.56
N SER A 210 17.28 -7.66 -6.43
CA SER A 210 17.94 -7.41 -7.72
C SER A 210 17.06 -6.55 -8.64
N THR A 211 15.75 -6.81 -8.67
CA THR A 211 14.78 -5.97 -9.35
C THR A 211 14.72 -4.59 -8.71
N ALA A 212 14.59 -4.52 -7.38
CA ALA A 212 14.49 -3.26 -6.64
C ALA A 212 15.67 -2.31 -6.92
N LYS A 213 16.89 -2.84 -6.93
CA LYS A 213 18.13 -2.08 -7.21
C LYS A 213 18.14 -1.38 -8.57
N ARG A 214 17.36 -1.85 -9.55
CA ARG A 214 17.21 -1.20 -10.87
C ARG A 214 16.38 0.09 -10.86
N TYR A 215 15.69 0.38 -9.77
CA TYR A 215 14.77 1.52 -9.63
C TYR A 215 15.20 2.49 -8.52
N ILE A 216 15.72 1.99 -7.40
CA ILE A 216 15.99 2.83 -6.22
C ILE A 216 16.99 3.96 -6.47
N GLY A 217 17.91 3.83 -7.44
CA GLY A 217 18.86 4.89 -7.78
C GLY A 217 18.19 6.21 -8.21
N SER A 218 16.98 6.14 -8.77
CA SER A 218 16.22 7.33 -9.17
C SER A 218 15.57 8.07 -8.01
N LEU A 219 15.42 7.45 -6.83
CA LEU A 219 14.76 8.03 -5.65
C LEU A 219 15.42 9.34 -5.19
N LYS A 220 16.75 9.44 -5.31
CA LYS A 220 17.49 10.65 -4.92
C LYS A 220 17.11 11.87 -5.74
N SER A 221 16.65 11.65 -6.98
CA SER A 221 16.26 12.69 -7.91
C SER A 221 14.75 12.97 -7.91
N TYR A 222 13.95 12.15 -7.23
CA TYR A 222 12.49 12.33 -7.23
C TYR A 222 12.13 13.61 -6.46
N PRO A 223 11.33 14.52 -7.05
CA PRO A 223 11.14 15.86 -6.47
C PRO A 223 10.17 15.89 -5.28
N LEU A 224 9.21 14.97 -5.23
CA LEU A 224 8.21 14.87 -4.17
C LEU A 224 8.78 14.15 -2.94
N GLN A 225 8.44 14.61 -1.74
CA GLN A 225 8.78 13.88 -0.51
C GLN A 225 8.05 12.53 -0.49
N LEU A 226 8.76 11.47 -0.14
CA LEU A 226 8.21 10.11 -0.09
C LEU A 226 8.22 9.58 1.36
N ASN A 227 7.07 9.09 1.79
CA ASN A 227 6.96 8.06 2.82
C ASN A 227 7.08 6.69 2.17
N ILE A 228 7.30 5.64 2.96
CA ILE A 228 7.54 4.29 2.43
C ILE A 228 6.49 3.32 2.94
N ALA A 229 5.98 2.48 2.05
CA ALA A 229 5.10 1.36 2.41
C ALA A 229 5.84 0.05 2.19
N LEU A 230 5.90 -0.79 3.23
CA LEU A 230 6.59 -2.08 3.23
C LEU A 230 5.61 -3.26 3.41
N PRO A 231 5.89 -4.42 2.80
CA PRO A 231 5.01 -5.58 2.87
C PRO A 231 5.16 -6.33 4.20
N MET A 232 4.02 -6.65 4.79
CA MET A 232 3.84 -7.58 5.91
C MET A 232 2.74 -8.60 5.63
N PHE A 233 2.45 -8.82 4.36
CA PHE A 233 1.57 -9.87 3.87
C PHE A 233 2.38 -10.99 3.22
N SER A 234 1.72 -12.11 3.01
CA SER A 234 2.22 -13.25 2.26
C SER A 234 1.11 -13.83 1.41
N TRP A 235 1.46 -14.68 0.44
CA TRP A 235 0.48 -15.52 -0.23
C TRP A 235 1.06 -16.86 -0.69
N GLY A 236 0.15 -17.80 -0.92
CA GLY A 236 0.42 -19.01 -1.69
C GLY A 236 0.04 -18.81 -3.16
N VAL A 237 0.98 -19.00 -4.08
CA VAL A 237 0.72 -19.08 -5.51
C VAL A 237 0.28 -20.49 -5.84
N HIS A 238 -1.04 -20.68 -6.01
CA HIS A 238 -1.63 -21.97 -6.37
C HIS A 238 -1.53 -22.17 -7.88
N SER A 239 -0.94 -23.29 -8.28
CA SER A 239 -0.68 -23.63 -9.66
C SER A 239 -1.13 -25.05 -10.00
N VAL A 240 -1.71 -25.22 -11.17
CA VAL A 240 -2.20 -26.49 -11.71
C VAL A 240 -1.44 -26.77 -13.00
N ARG A 241 -0.75 -27.92 -13.09
CA ARG A 241 0.07 -28.31 -14.26
C ARG A 241 1.08 -27.22 -14.70
N GLY A 242 1.62 -26.47 -13.75
CA GLY A 242 2.59 -25.40 -13.99
C GLY A 242 2.00 -24.01 -14.23
N GLU A 243 0.69 -23.91 -14.41
CA GLU A 243 0.01 -22.63 -14.65
C GLU A 243 -0.55 -22.05 -13.34
N VAL A 244 -0.32 -20.76 -13.12
CA VAL A 244 -0.85 -20.05 -11.95
C VAL A 244 -2.35 -19.89 -12.12
N VAL A 245 -3.13 -20.42 -11.17
CA VAL A 245 -4.59 -20.35 -11.19
C VAL A 245 -5.15 -19.40 -10.15
N ASN A 246 -4.50 -19.25 -8.99
CA ASN A 246 -5.01 -18.47 -7.87
C ASN A 246 -3.90 -17.97 -6.93
N LEU A 247 -4.23 -16.94 -6.15
CA LEU A 247 -3.47 -16.52 -4.97
C LEU A 247 -4.25 -16.81 -3.69
N VAL A 248 -3.55 -17.36 -2.71
CA VAL A 248 -4.07 -17.72 -1.41
C VAL A 248 -3.51 -16.72 -0.39
N SER A 249 -4.26 -15.64 -0.18
CA SER A 249 -3.84 -14.54 0.69
C SER A 249 -3.57 -14.98 2.13
N GLY A 250 -2.49 -14.46 2.71
CA GLY A 250 -2.08 -14.69 4.09
C GLY A 250 -1.54 -16.08 4.38
N LEU A 251 -1.29 -16.92 3.36
CA LEU A 251 -0.63 -18.21 3.56
C LEU A 251 0.87 -18.00 3.75
N THR A 252 1.38 -18.37 4.93
CA THR A 252 2.79 -18.16 5.32
C THR A 252 3.62 -19.44 5.19
N SER A 253 4.94 -19.30 5.28
CA SER A 253 5.87 -20.43 5.30
C SER A 253 5.70 -21.28 6.56
N ALA A 254 5.22 -20.68 7.66
CA ALA A 254 4.89 -21.40 8.88
C ALA A 254 3.57 -22.17 8.73
N GLU A 255 2.53 -21.53 8.19
CA GLU A 255 1.20 -22.13 8.05
C GLU A 255 1.21 -23.34 7.11
N ILE A 256 1.87 -23.26 5.93
CA ILE A 256 1.92 -24.37 4.97
C ILE A 256 2.57 -25.64 5.55
N LYS A 257 3.58 -25.50 6.43
CA LYS A 257 4.28 -26.62 7.07
C LYS A 257 3.41 -27.38 8.06
N THR A 258 2.30 -26.80 8.49
CA THR A 258 1.33 -27.47 9.37
C THR A 258 0.33 -28.35 8.60
N LEU A 259 0.25 -28.19 7.27
CA LEU A 259 -0.70 -28.92 6.42
C LEU A 259 -0.16 -30.31 6.10
N LYS A 260 -0.86 -31.35 6.55
CA LYS A 260 -0.44 -32.76 6.39
C LYS A 260 -0.52 -33.26 4.95
N ASP A 261 -1.44 -32.71 4.16
CA ASP A 261 -1.68 -33.13 2.77
C ASP A 261 -0.75 -32.46 1.76
N VAL A 262 0.22 -31.68 2.25
CA VAL A 262 1.13 -30.88 1.42
C VAL A 262 2.57 -31.19 1.82
N VAL A 263 3.45 -31.43 0.84
CA VAL A 263 4.86 -31.76 1.10
C VAL A 263 5.78 -30.82 0.33
N ALA A 264 6.93 -30.48 0.90
CA ALA A 264 7.94 -29.68 0.22
C ALA A 264 8.46 -30.40 -1.02
N THR A 265 8.75 -29.64 -2.09
CA THR A 265 9.45 -30.15 -3.27
C THR A 265 10.95 -29.84 -3.19
N ASP A 266 11.68 -30.20 -4.24
CA ASP A 266 13.08 -29.81 -4.46
C ASP A 266 13.26 -28.32 -4.83
N ILE A 267 12.17 -27.63 -5.15
CA ILE A 267 12.17 -26.21 -5.48
C ILE A 267 11.92 -25.39 -4.20
N PRO A 268 12.75 -24.39 -3.86
CA PRO A 268 12.58 -23.58 -2.67
C PRO A 268 11.18 -22.95 -2.56
N ASN A 269 10.59 -23.05 -1.37
CA ASN A 269 9.27 -22.52 -1.03
C ASN A 269 8.11 -23.08 -1.87
N VAL A 270 8.33 -24.12 -2.68
CA VAL A 270 7.28 -24.80 -3.43
C VAL A 270 6.90 -26.09 -2.71
N TYR A 271 5.59 -26.31 -2.63
CA TYR A 271 5.02 -27.49 -2.02
C TYR A 271 4.04 -28.16 -2.99
N GLU A 272 3.94 -29.48 -2.93
CA GLU A 272 3.03 -30.28 -3.73
C GLU A 272 1.93 -30.85 -2.85
N VAL A 273 0.69 -30.73 -3.32
CA VAL A 273 -0.50 -31.31 -2.69
C VAL A 273 -0.50 -32.81 -3.00
N LYS A 274 -0.43 -33.66 -1.97
CA LYS A 274 -0.40 -35.13 -2.11
C LYS A 274 -1.79 -35.74 -2.03
N THR A 275 -2.64 -35.19 -1.19
CA THR A 275 -4.03 -35.61 -1.05
C THR A 275 -4.94 -34.43 -1.31
N GLN A 276 -6.05 -34.65 -2.02
CA GLN A 276 -7.04 -33.61 -2.24
C GLN A 276 -7.47 -33.03 -0.89
N THR A 277 -7.40 -31.71 -0.76
CA THR A 277 -7.69 -31.02 0.50
C THR A 277 -8.41 -29.70 0.24
N TYR A 278 -9.14 -29.20 1.24
CA TYR A 278 -9.85 -27.94 1.15
C TYR A 278 -9.18 -26.91 2.06
N TYR A 279 -8.77 -25.78 1.49
CA TYR A 279 -8.03 -24.76 2.20
C TYR A 279 -8.56 -23.36 1.91
N LYS A 280 -8.97 -22.62 2.96
CA LYS A 280 -9.51 -21.25 2.89
C LYS A 280 -10.52 -21.04 1.75
N GLY A 281 -11.49 -21.94 1.62
CA GLY A 281 -12.54 -21.83 0.59
C GLY A 281 -12.16 -22.40 -0.78
N ARG A 282 -11.01 -23.08 -0.91
CA ARG A 282 -10.47 -23.53 -2.19
C ARG A 282 -10.20 -25.03 -2.16
N LEU A 283 -10.57 -25.70 -3.26
CA LEU A 283 -10.24 -27.10 -3.46
C LEU A 283 -8.84 -27.21 -4.10
N TRP A 284 -7.95 -27.94 -3.45
CA TRP A 284 -6.63 -28.28 -3.99
C TRP A 284 -6.61 -29.76 -4.36
N GLN A 285 -6.22 -30.03 -5.60
CA GLN A 285 -6.15 -31.37 -6.16
C GLN A 285 -4.78 -31.99 -5.91
N ALA A 286 -4.72 -33.31 -5.83
CA ALA A 286 -3.43 -34.00 -5.78
C ALA A 286 -2.61 -33.69 -7.04
N GLY A 287 -1.35 -33.32 -6.85
CA GLY A 287 -0.44 -32.86 -7.91
C GLY A 287 -0.42 -31.34 -8.12
N ASP A 288 -1.32 -30.58 -7.49
CA ASP A 288 -1.26 -29.12 -7.49
C ASP A 288 -0.01 -28.64 -6.73
N ARG A 289 0.47 -27.44 -7.09
CA ARG A 289 1.62 -26.81 -6.43
C ARG A 289 1.23 -25.51 -5.75
N ILE A 290 1.80 -25.28 -4.57
CA ILE A 290 1.65 -24.05 -3.79
C ILE A 290 3.04 -23.47 -3.57
N LYS A 291 3.36 -22.33 -4.17
CA LYS A 291 4.59 -21.59 -3.87
C LYS A 291 4.31 -20.52 -2.83
N ILE A 292 5.03 -20.52 -1.72
CA ILE A 292 4.91 -19.47 -0.71
C ILE A 292 5.77 -18.28 -1.09
N GLU A 293 5.16 -17.11 -1.09
CA GLU A 293 5.84 -15.83 -1.19
C GLU A 293 5.56 -15.03 0.08
N GLU A 294 6.63 -14.74 0.82
CA GLU A 294 6.62 -14.07 2.10
C GLU A 294 7.92 -13.28 2.22
N VAL A 295 7.87 -12.11 2.86
CA VAL A 295 9.06 -11.29 3.14
C VAL A 295 9.42 -11.47 4.61
N THR A 296 10.69 -11.74 4.88
CA THR A 296 11.23 -11.91 6.23
C THR A 296 11.55 -10.57 6.89
N ASP A 297 11.75 -10.56 8.20
CA ASP A 297 12.17 -9.34 8.92
C ASP A 297 13.56 -8.85 8.47
N ALA A 298 14.47 -9.78 8.16
CA ALA A 298 15.78 -9.45 7.62
C ALA A 298 15.69 -8.77 6.24
N GLU A 299 14.80 -9.26 5.36
CA GLU A 299 14.54 -8.61 4.07
C GLU A 299 13.86 -7.25 4.26
N ARG A 300 12.90 -7.10 5.18
CA ARG A 300 12.31 -5.80 5.50
C ARG A 300 13.34 -4.79 6.02
N GLN A 301 14.28 -5.23 6.85
CA GLN A 301 15.39 -4.39 7.30
C GLN A 301 16.28 -3.98 6.13
N GLU A 302 16.63 -4.94 5.27
CA GLU A 302 17.41 -4.69 4.05
C GLU A 302 16.71 -3.69 3.11
N MET A 303 15.38 -3.80 2.96
CA MET A 303 14.56 -2.86 2.21
C MET A 303 14.68 -1.45 2.77
N GLN A 304 14.56 -1.28 4.09
CA GLN A 304 14.70 0.03 4.73
C GLN A 304 16.09 0.61 4.52
N GLU A 305 17.14 -0.19 4.69
CA GLU A 305 18.52 0.25 4.51
C GLU A 305 18.79 0.68 3.06
N ASP A 306 18.35 -0.12 2.08
CA ASP A 306 18.48 0.20 0.65
C ASP A 306 17.71 1.49 0.30
N LEU A 307 16.51 1.69 0.84
CA LEU A 307 15.72 2.91 0.63
C LEU A 307 16.38 4.14 1.26
N LEU A 308 16.72 4.10 2.55
CA LEU A 308 17.30 5.23 3.28
C LEU A 308 18.62 5.71 2.67
N LYS A 309 19.39 4.81 2.06
CA LYS A 309 20.63 5.16 1.35
C LYS A 309 20.38 5.90 0.03
N ASN A 310 19.25 5.66 -0.62
CA ASN A 310 18.96 6.15 -1.97
C ASN A 310 17.94 7.29 -2.01
N MET A 311 17.15 7.50 -0.95
CA MET A 311 16.16 8.57 -0.91
C MET A 311 16.79 9.95 -0.70
N LYS A 312 16.14 10.98 -1.29
CA LYS A 312 16.56 12.37 -1.17
C LYS A 312 16.42 12.90 0.27
N THR A 313 15.34 12.52 0.94
CA THR A 313 15.03 12.89 2.31
C THR A 313 14.62 11.66 3.09
N THR A 314 14.82 11.68 4.41
CA THR A 314 14.30 10.62 5.28
C THR A 314 12.77 10.60 5.20
N PRO A 315 12.14 9.41 5.08
CA PRO A 315 10.70 9.26 5.20
C PRO A 315 10.21 9.85 6.52
N LYS A 316 9.05 10.52 6.48
CA LYS A 316 8.40 10.98 7.72
C LYS A 316 7.60 9.87 8.37
N GLU A 317 7.29 8.82 7.61
CA GLU A 317 6.50 7.69 8.06
C GLU A 317 6.89 6.41 7.31
N LEU A 318 6.85 5.29 8.04
CA LEU A 318 6.92 3.93 7.53
C LEU A 318 5.53 3.31 7.68
N ILE A 319 4.95 2.83 6.59
CA ILE A 319 3.57 2.33 6.55
C ILE A 319 3.60 0.83 6.28
N TRP A 320 3.02 0.03 7.17
CA TRP A 320 2.94 -1.42 7.00
C TRP A 320 1.72 -1.79 6.18
N PHE A 321 1.92 -2.52 5.08
CA PHE A 321 0.84 -3.13 4.32
C PHE A 321 0.68 -4.59 4.75
N ARG A 322 -0.42 -4.90 5.45
CA ARG A 322 -0.72 -6.21 6.03
C ARG A 322 -1.91 -6.87 5.34
#